data_AF-A0A7W0XFD7-F1
#
_entry.id   AF-A0A7W0XFD7-F1
#
_cell.length_a   1.000
_cell.length_b   1.000
_cell.length_c   1.000
_cell.angle_alpha   90.00
_cell.angle_beta   90.00
_cell.angle_gamma   90.00
#
_symmetry.space_group_name_H-M   'P 1'
#
loop_
_entity.id
_entity.type
_entity.pdbx_description
1 polymer ?
#
loop_
_entity_poly.entity_id
_entity_poly.type
_entity_poly.pdbx_seq_one_letter_code
_entity_poly.pdbx_strand_id
1 'polypeptide(L)'
;MFLAQLALPLRVFSLGFVLCLPVLGTGSSRNADDGVRIDVPAGARVRIENRFGRVTAEVWKEKYVFVSASFEGTGAGFTRSPIVIDNRTKLLLISVTRTPVDPRTGITLTVKLPQNSHTEIVTEVGSILMRGVLASASLKSFSGDIRAELSHPLNADISARTRNGNIRSDLGAPLSSGGHVLETRSGNGDYVLRVTTEKGEITLALDSKVNDGTAEVSGPPRSLRTEGISKGAGTPANRTDSEEISEGDVIRVDSQLATLNLSVIDRNTNRGVPGLTQSDFRLFEDGIEQRLLQFESASAPFDLILLIDVSGSTPDVVKLIRAAALRFVEAARPSDRIGIISFAGHPTVNSPVTLDREVLRRRVNGIETATGDTKAYDALDFSLTHFLKGTKNTRRTAIVMMSDGLDGSIQGVQGDGSKLPYGEMLSRVREFDGVLYTLWLNTEYEALNPLDTQPEAFDIGYERMKEMAEAGGGVFYRVERLQDLAGAYERVVADLGTVYSLAYQPTNRTRDGKWRAVRVTLNQPSAVARGKHGYYAN
;
A
#
# COMPACT_ATOMS: atom_id res chain seq x y z
N MET A 1 -5.47 -46.15 29.41
CA MET A 1 -4.14 -45.58 29.10
C MET A 1 -4.38 -44.14 28.68
N PHE A 2 -4.05 -43.20 29.55
CA PHE A 2 -4.31 -41.76 29.39
C PHE A 2 -3.46 -41.18 28.25
N LEU A 3 -4.09 -40.48 27.31
CA LEU A 3 -3.44 -39.46 26.48
C LEU A 3 -4.32 -38.21 26.59
N ALA A 4 -4.03 -37.40 27.60
CA ALA A 4 -4.59 -36.06 27.75
C ALA A 4 -3.93 -35.15 26.69
N GLN A 5 -4.67 -34.80 25.65
CA GLN A 5 -4.30 -33.72 24.73
C GLN A 5 -4.47 -32.39 25.45
N LEU A 6 -3.37 -31.83 25.96
CA LEU A 6 -3.31 -30.42 26.33
C LEU A 6 -3.37 -29.58 25.05
N ALA A 7 -4.54 -29.01 24.74
CA ALA A 7 -4.65 -27.83 23.89
C ALA A 7 -4.28 -26.60 24.75
N LEU A 8 -3.02 -26.20 24.71
CA LEU A 8 -2.54 -24.95 25.31
C LEU A 8 -2.69 -23.81 24.28
N PRO A 9 -3.23 -22.64 24.65
CA PRO A 9 -3.22 -21.48 23.78
C PRO A 9 -1.77 -21.07 23.48
N LEU A 10 -1.45 -20.91 22.19
CA LEU A 10 -0.11 -20.53 21.74
C LEU A 10 0.19 -19.10 22.25
N ARG A 11 0.99 -18.97 23.30
CA ARG A 11 1.49 -17.69 23.79
C ARG A 11 2.70 -17.27 22.97
N VAL A 12 2.58 -16.19 22.20
CA VAL A 12 3.71 -15.62 21.47
C VAL A 12 4.21 -14.38 22.21
N PHE A 13 5.41 -14.48 22.77
CA PHE A 13 6.09 -13.36 23.43
C PHE A 13 6.65 -12.37 22.39
N SER A 14 6.91 -11.14 22.83
CA SER A 14 7.36 -9.91 22.11
C SER A 14 8.64 -10.01 21.25
N LEU A 15 8.80 -11.06 20.45
CA LEU A 15 9.76 -11.15 19.35
C LEU A 15 9.02 -10.83 18.04
N GLY A 16 9.67 -10.20 17.05
CA GLY A 16 9.02 -9.95 15.76
C GLY A 16 8.70 -11.28 15.05
N PHE A 17 7.45 -11.52 14.69
CA PHE A 17 7.00 -12.78 14.05
C PHE A 17 5.96 -12.53 12.96
N VAL A 18 5.86 -13.50 12.04
CA VAL A 18 4.68 -13.70 11.18
C VAL A 18 4.07 -15.03 11.59
N LEU A 19 2.79 -15.03 11.92
CA LEU A 19 2.05 -16.22 12.30
C LEU A 19 0.86 -16.43 11.36
N CYS A 20 0.69 -17.67 10.91
CA CYS A 20 -0.53 -18.15 10.26
C CYS A 20 -1.37 -18.91 11.29
N LEU A 21 -2.63 -18.51 11.49
CA LEU A 21 -3.55 -19.17 12.44
C LEU A 21 -3.90 -20.61 11.99
N PRO A 22 -3.60 -21.68 12.72
CA PRO A 22 -3.88 -23.04 12.25
C PRO A 22 -5.37 -23.23 11.91
N VAL A 23 -5.65 -23.92 10.81
CA VAL A 23 -7.01 -24.29 10.37
C VAL A 23 -7.44 -25.50 11.19
N LEU A 24 -8.18 -25.28 12.28
CA LEU A 24 -8.72 -26.37 13.10
C LEU A 24 -10.03 -26.88 12.48
N GLY A 25 -10.03 -28.14 12.02
CA GLY A 25 -11.18 -28.82 11.44
C GLY A 25 -12.29 -29.09 12.46
N THR A 26 -13.52 -29.10 11.94
CA THR A 26 -14.83 -29.02 12.61
C THR A 26 -15.15 -30.12 13.63
N GLY A 27 -15.85 -29.74 14.72
CA GLY A 27 -16.59 -30.70 15.55
C GLY A 27 -17.21 -30.06 16.79
N SER A 28 -18.53 -29.80 16.71
CA SER A 28 -19.45 -29.25 17.73
C SER A 28 -19.07 -27.90 18.33
N SER A 29 -20.07 -27.16 18.82
CA SER A 29 -19.93 -25.95 19.64
C SER A 29 -18.71 -26.03 20.56
N ARG A 30 -17.59 -25.44 20.14
CA ARG A 30 -16.35 -25.36 20.91
C ARG A 30 -16.03 -23.89 21.14
N ASN A 31 -15.74 -23.59 22.40
CA ASN A 31 -15.77 -22.30 23.05
C ASN A 31 -15.01 -21.19 22.32
N ALA A 32 -15.40 -19.94 22.62
CA ALA A 32 -14.80 -18.67 22.19
C ALA A 32 -13.31 -18.46 22.59
N ASP A 33 -12.60 -19.52 22.97
CA ASP A 33 -11.23 -19.53 23.51
C ASP A 33 -10.17 -20.07 22.52
N ASP A 34 -10.56 -20.60 21.35
CA ASP A 34 -9.61 -20.98 20.29
C ASP A 34 -9.21 -19.73 19.48
N GLY A 35 -8.17 -19.03 19.94
CA GLY A 35 -7.60 -17.88 19.25
C GLY A 35 -6.14 -17.63 19.62
N VAL A 36 -5.48 -16.77 18.84
CA VAL A 36 -4.08 -16.39 19.07
C VAL A 36 -4.03 -15.18 19.99
N ARG A 37 -3.27 -15.33 21.06
CA ARG A 37 -2.91 -14.24 21.97
C ARG A 37 -1.59 -13.61 21.53
N ILE A 38 -1.60 -12.28 21.43
CA ILE A 38 -0.48 -11.46 20.99
C ILE A 38 -0.24 -10.40 22.06
N ASP A 39 0.83 -10.54 22.82
CA ASP A 39 1.20 -9.49 23.78
C ASP A 39 1.65 -8.24 22.99
N VAL A 40 1.01 -7.10 23.26
CA VAL A 40 1.31 -5.83 22.61
C VAL A 40 1.70 -4.77 23.64
N PRO A 41 2.60 -3.82 23.31
CA PRO A 41 2.91 -2.73 24.22
C PRO A 41 1.69 -1.81 24.43
N ALA A 42 1.69 -1.05 25.52
CA ALA A 42 0.70 0.01 25.72
C ALA A 42 0.77 1.03 24.57
N GLY A 43 -0.38 1.47 24.04
CA GLY A 43 -0.41 2.37 22.89
C GLY A 43 -0.22 1.68 21.53
N ALA A 44 -0.18 0.34 21.48
CA ALA A 44 0.06 -0.40 20.24
C ALA A 44 -0.89 0.03 19.11
N ARG A 45 -0.30 0.14 17.91
CA ARG A 45 -1.06 0.36 16.68
C ARG A 45 -1.47 -1.00 16.13
N VAL A 46 -2.76 -1.18 15.86
CA VAL A 46 -3.31 -2.42 15.31
C VAL A 46 -4.02 -2.09 14.00
N ARG A 47 -3.77 -2.85 12.94
CA ARG A 47 -4.51 -2.76 11.68
C ARG A 47 -5.14 -4.09 11.37
N ILE A 48 -6.45 -4.09 11.18
CA ILE A 48 -7.26 -5.29 10.91
C ILE A 48 -7.84 -5.15 9.50
N GLU A 49 -7.51 -6.08 8.62
CA GLU A 49 -8.01 -6.11 7.24
C GLU A 49 -8.76 -7.41 6.97
N ASN A 50 -10.07 -7.30 6.73
CA ASN A 50 -10.87 -8.41 6.23
C ASN A 50 -11.71 -7.94 5.04
N ARG A 51 -11.10 -7.96 3.86
CA ARG A 51 -11.80 -7.58 2.60
C ARG A 51 -12.91 -8.57 2.24
N PHE A 52 -12.90 -9.74 2.84
CA PHE A 52 -13.67 -10.91 2.42
C PHE A 52 -14.78 -11.32 3.40
N GLY A 53 -15.03 -10.52 4.44
CA GLY A 53 -16.02 -10.85 5.44
C GLY A 53 -16.05 -9.86 6.60
N ARG A 54 -16.65 -10.27 7.71
CA ARG A 54 -16.99 -9.38 8.82
C ARG A 54 -15.82 -9.20 9.78
N VAL A 55 -15.81 -8.08 10.49
CA VAL A 55 -14.92 -7.84 11.62
C VAL A 55 -15.74 -7.49 12.85
N THR A 56 -15.57 -8.27 13.92
CA THR A 56 -16.09 -7.99 15.25
C THR A 56 -14.91 -7.60 16.15
N ALA A 57 -14.90 -6.37 16.65
CA ALA A 57 -13.91 -5.86 17.57
C ALA A 57 -14.53 -5.61 18.94
N GLU A 58 -13.91 -6.12 20.01
CA GLU A 58 -14.36 -5.92 21.39
C GLU A 58 -13.23 -5.34 22.23
N VAL A 59 -13.48 -4.24 22.94
CA VAL A 59 -12.52 -3.66 23.88
C VAL A 59 -12.60 -4.40 25.21
N TRP A 60 -11.44 -4.77 25.76
CA TRP A 60 -11.34 -5.49 27.04
C TRP A 60 -10.22 -4.96 27.94
N LYS A 61 -10.20 -5.43 29.19
CA LYS A 61 -9.26 -4.99 30.24
C LYS A 61 -7.86 -5.62 30.13
N GLU A 62 -7.68 -6.57 29.24
CA GLU A 62 -6.42 -7.27 29.06
C GLU A 62 -5.38 -6.45 28.29
N LYS A 63 -4.10 -6.73 28.52
CA LYS A 63 -2.97 -6.02 27.89
C LYS A 63 -2.49 -6.64 26.56
N TYR A 64 -3.22 -7.62 26.05
CA TYR A 64 -2.87 -8.33 24.83
C TYR A 64 -4.02 -8.27 23.82
N VAL A 65 -3.68 -8.47 22.55
CA VAL A 65 -4.66 -8.65 21.48
C VAL A 65 -4.99 -10.13 21.37
N PHE A 66 -6.27 -10.46 21.25
CA PHE A 66 -6.71 -11.81 20.95
C PHE A 66 -7.42 -11.84 19.61
N VAL A 67 -7.05 -12.79 18.77
CA VAL A 67 -7.58 -12.93 17.42
C VAL A 67 -8.13 -14.34 17.26
N SER A 68 -9.41 -14.44 16.90
CA SER A 68 -10.02 -15.69 16.44
C SER A 68 -10.80 -15.44 15.15
N ALA A 69 -11.16 -16.52 14.47
CA ALA A 69 -11.97 -16.43 13.27
C ALA A 69 -12.94 -17.59 13.17
N SER A 70 -14.10 -17.32 12.59
CA SER A 70 -15.08 -18.33 12.21
C SER A 70 -15.36 -18.28 10.71
N PHE A 71 -15.67 -19.46 10.16
CA PHE A 71 -15.88 -19.69 8.75
C PHE A 71 -17.34 -20.05 8.50
N GLU A 72 -18.01 -19.35 7.58
CA GLU A 72 -19.37 -19.65 7.15
C GLU A 72 -19.39 -20.69 6.02
N GLY A 73 -19.74 -21.94 6.36
CA GLY A 73 -19.93 -23.01 5.38
C GLY A 73 -19.51 -24.38 5.89
N THR A 74 -20.14 -25.44 5.39
CA THR A 74 -19.78 -26.83 5.65
C THR A 74 -18.64 -27.28 4.75
N GLY A 75 -17.45 -27.51 5.32
CA GLY A 75 -16.56 -28.59 4.85
C GLY A 75 -15.50 -28.31 3.79
N ALA A 76 -15.25 -27.07 3.34
CA ALA A 76 -14.09 -26.78 2.49
C ALA A 76 -12.87 -26.38 3.36
N GLY A 77 -11.96 -27.32 3.58
CA GLY A 77 -10.74 -27.08 4.37
C GLY A 77 -9.78 -26.14 3.66
N PHE A 78 -9.38 -25.05 4.30
CA PHE A 78 -8.26 -24.23 3.81
C PHE A 78 -6.96 -25.04 3.92
N THR A 79 -6.16 -25.09 2.86
CA THR A 79 -4.84 -25.78 2.86
C THR A 79 -3.80 -25.09 3.73
N ARG A 80 -3.99 -23.80 4.02
CA ARG A 80 -3.21 -22.97 4.97
C ARG A 80 -4.14 -21.95 5.62
N SER A 81 -3.71 -21.37 6.75
CA SER A 81 -4.47 -20.27 7.35
C SER A 81 -4.71 -19.15 6.35
N PRO A 82 -5.94 -18.68 6.17
CA PRO A 82 -6.19 -17.46 5.44
C PRO A 82 -5.87 -16.21 6.28
N ILE A 83 -5.45 -16.35 7.54
CA ILE A 83 -5.21 -15.20 8.42
C ILE A 83 -3.72 -15.09 8.69
N VAL A 84 -3.17 -13.95 8.31
CA VAL A 84 -1.79 -13.57 8.53
C VAL A 84 -1.74 -12.52 9.63
N ILE A 85 -0.96 -12.80 10.66
CA ILE A 85 -0.66 -11.90 11.75
C ILE A 85 0.81 -11.51 11.63
N ASP A 86 1.09 -10.23 11.34
CA ASP A 86 2.45 -9.69 11.23
C ASP A 86 2.70 -8.67 12.35
N ASN A 87 3.66 -8.98 13.22
CA ASN A 87 4.10 -8.12 14.33
C ASN A 87 5.60 -7.75 14.20
N ARG A 88 6.16 -7.79 12.99
CA ARG A 88 7.58 -7.45 12.76
C ARG A 88 7.85 -5.95 12.78
N THR A 89 6.80 -5.13 12.74
CA THR A 89 6.89 -3.67 12.79
C THR A 89 6.31 -3.13 14.10
N LYS A 90 6.31 -1.81 14.31
CA LYS A 90 5.58 -1.17 15.44
C LYS A 90 4.04 -1.19 15.25
N LEU A 91 3.56 -1.77 14.14
CA LEU A 91 2.16 -1.98 13.80
C LEU A 91 1.88 -3.49 13.80
N LEU A 92 0.87 -3.90 14.58
CA LEU A 92 0.32 -5.25 14.51
C LEU A 92 -0.67 -5.31 13.35
N LEU A 93 -0.33 -6.02 12.27
CA LEU A 93 -1.22 -6.24 11.13
C LEU A 93 -1.90 -7.61 11.26
N ILE A 94 -3.23 -7.63 11.20
CA ILE A 94 -4.05 -8.84 11.15
C ILE A 94 -4.82 -8.78 9.84
N SER A 95 -4.47 -9.62 8.87
CA SER A 95 -5.08 -9.58 7.53
C SER A 95 -5.60 -10.94 7.10
N VAL A 96 -6.78 -10.97 6.49
CA VAL A 96 -7.32 -12.16 5.81
C VAL A 96 -6.83 -12.16 4.36
N THR A 97 -5.88 -13.05 4.05
CA THR A 97 -5.36 -13.33 2.71
C THR A 97 -6.00 -14.63 2.21
N ARG A 98 -6.87 -14.56 1.20
CA ARG A 98 -7.45 -15.78 0.61
C ARG A 98 -6.43 -16.51 -0.29
N THR A 99 -6.29 -17.81 -0.10
CA THR A 99 -5.86 -18.76 -1.14
C THR A 99 -7.07 -19.59 -1.58
N PRO A 100 -7.30 -19.83 -2.89
CA PRO A 100 -8.55 -20.42 -3.36
C PRO A 100 -8.71 -21.89 -2.98
N VAL A 101 -9.79 -22.22 -2.28
CA VAL A 101 -10.56 -23.47 -2.45
C VAL A 101 -12.03 -23.04 -2.44
N ASP A 102 -12.76 -23.38 -3.48
CA ASP A 102 -14.19 -23.14 -3.68
C ASP A 102 -15.01 -23.77 -2.53
N PRO A 103 -16.07 -23.14 -1.95
CA PRO A 103 -16.70 -21.85 -2.27
C PRO A 103 -16.30 -20.66 -1.38
N ARG A 104 -16.81 -19.46 -1.74
CA ARG A 104 -16.59 -18.16 -1.07
C ARG A 104 -17.14 -18.16 0.36
N THR A 105 -16.48 -18.85 1.27
CA THR A 105 -16.81 -18.81 2.69
C THR A 105 -16.52 -17.41 3.25
N GLY A 106 -17.55 -16.80 3.85
CA GLY A 106 -17.41 -15.58 4.63
C GLY A 106 -16.53 -15.85 5.85
N ILE A 107 -15.49 -15.04 6.04
CA ILE A 107 -14.63 -15.12 7.22
C ILE A 107 -15.07 -14.04 8.20
N THR A 108 -15.45 -14.42 9.41
CA THR A 108 -15.70 -13.45 10.48
C THR A 108 -14.48 -13.42 11.38
N LEU A 109 -13.74 -12.31 11.37
CA LEU A 109 -12.67 -12.07 12.34
C LEU A 109 -13.27 -11.55 13.64
N THR A 110 -12.92 -12.17 14.76
CA THR A 110 -13.21 -11.65 16.10
C THR A 110 -11.90 -11.23 16.75
N VAL A 111 -11.79 -9.95 17.10
CA VAL A 111 -10.57 -9.39 17.68
C VAL A 111 -10.90 -8.69 19.00
N LYS A 112 -10.24 -9.09 20.08
CA LYS A 112 -10.32 -8.41 21.37
C LYS A 112 -9.10 -7.51 21.56
N LEU A 113 -9.34 -6.23 21.86
CA LEU A 113 -8.36 -5.16 21.82
C LEU A 113 -8.21 -4.47 23.18
N PRO A 114 -6.98 -4.20 23.64
CA PRO A 114 -6.75 -3.37 24.82
C PRO A 114 -7.30 -1.95 24.60
N GLN A 115 -7.93 -1.36 25.62
CA GLN A 115 -8.50 -0.01 25.56
C GLN A 115 -7.51 1.07 25.06
N ASN A 116 -6.23 0.95 25.42
CA ASN A 116 -5.20 1.94 25.07
C ASN A 116 -4.62 1.74 23.65
N SER A 117 -5.21 0.90 22.80
CA SER A 117 -4.73 0.64 21.44
C SER A 117 -5.24 1.66 20.42
N HIS A 118 -4.46 1.88 19.36
CA HIS A 118 -4.83 2.71 18.21
C HIS A 118 -5.15 1.78 17.05
N THR A 119 -6.41 1.66 16.68
CA THR A 119 -6.85 0.61 15.76
C THR A 119 -7.44 1.16 14.46
N GLU A 120 -6.99 0.62 13.32
CA GLU A 120 -7.63 0.79 12.02
C GLU A 120 -8.27 -0.53 11.58
N ILE A 121 -9.57 -0.51 11.26
CA ILE A 121 -10.32 -1.67 10.75
C ILE A 121 -10.80 -1.35 9.35
N VAL A 122 -10.43 -2.19 8.38
CA VAL A 122 -10.80 -2.04 6.97
C VAL A 122 -11.50 -3.29 6.47
N THR A 123 -12.68 -3.10 5.90
CA THR A 123 -13.41 -4.11 5.12
C THR A 123 -13.80 -3.51 3.77
N GLU A 124 -14.13 -4.35 2.80
CA GLU A 124 -14.64 -3.90 1.51
C GLU A 124 -16.16 -4.07 1.49
N VAL A 125 -16.62 -5.33 1.53
CA VAL A 125 -18.06 -5.67 1.51
C VAL A 125 -18.61 -6.02 2.90
N GLY A 126 -17.78 -6.54 3.80
CA GLY A 126 -18.24 -7.06 5.09
C GLY A 126 -18.54 -5.97 6.14
N SER A 127 -19.44 -6.29 7.07
CA SER A 127 -19.79 -5.38 8.16
C SER A 127 -18.72 -5.31 9.25
N ILE A 128 -18.68 -4.17 9.94
CA ILE A 128 -17.81 -3.93 11.10
C ILE A 128 -18.68 -3.72 12.33
N LEU A 129 -18.49 -4.53 13.36
CA LEU A 129 -19.06 -4.33 14.69
C LEU A 129 -17.93 -4.00 15.66
N MET A 130 -18.01 -2.87 16.35
CA MET A 130 -17.06 -2.48 17.39
C MET A 130 -17.79 -2.24 18.71
N ARG A 131 -17.33 -2.88 19.79
CA ARG A 131 -17.89 -2.76 21.14
C ARG A 131 -16.86 -2.17 22.09
N GLY A 132 -17.21 -1.07 22.75
CA GLY A 132 -16.35 -0.34 23.68
C GLY A 132 -15.71 0.89 23.04
N VAL A 133 -14.70 1.46 23.71
CA VAL A 133 -14.00 2.68 23.27
C VAL A 133 -12.49 2.46 23.32
N LEU A 134 -11.79 2.82 22.25
CA LEU A 134 -10.32 2.72 22.12
C LEU A 134 -9.68 4.10 22.15
N ALA A 135 -8.38 4.18 22.50
CA ALA A 135 -7.56 5.40 22.41
C ALA A 135 -7.76 6.12 21.06
N SER A 136 -7.69 5.36 19.97
CA SER A 136 -8.26 5.80 18.70
C SER A 136 -8.76 4.62 17.88
N ALA A 137 -9.84 4.81 17.15
CA ALA A 137 -10.41 3.84 16.23
C ALA A 137 -10.74 4.50 14.89
N SER A 138 -10.32 3.89 13.77
CA SER A 138 -10.77 4.23 12.43
C SER A 138 -11.42 3.02 11.79
N LEU A 139 -12.72 3.09 11.53
CA LEU A 139 -13.52 2.02 10.95
C LEU A 139 -13.88 2.42 9.51
N LYS A 140 -13.48 1.61 8.53
CA LYS A 140 -13.68 1.90 7.10
C LYS A 140 -14.28 0.70 6.39
N SER A 141 -15.38 0.93 5.68
CA SER A 141 -15.97 -0.04 4.77
C SER A 141 -16.27 0.61 3.42
N PHE A 142 -16.36 -0.15 2.33
CA PHE A 142 -16.86 0.38 1.06
C PHE A 142 -18.39 0.27 1.01
N SER A 143 -18.92 -0.94 1.17
CA SER A 143 -20.37 -1.19 1.12
C SER A 143 -20.97 -1.83 2.38
N GLY A 144 -20.15 -2.23 3.35
CA GLY A 144 -20.62 -2.87 4.57
C GLY A 144 -21.15 -1.86 5.60
N ASP A 145 -22.08 -2.34 6.43
CA ASP A 145 -22.60 -1.59 7.56
C ASP A 145 -21.56 -1.52 8.68
N ILE A 146 -21.51 -0.39 9.38
CA ILE A 146 -20.64 -0.18 10.52
C ILE A 146 -21.48 0.14 11.75
N ARG A 147 -21.37 -0.71 12.78
CA ARG A 147 -22.01 -0.51 14.08
C ARG A 147 -20.96 -0.32 15.17
N ALA A 148 -21.03 0.79 15.88
CA ALA A 148 -20.21 1.05 17.06
C ALA A 148 -21.11 1.15 18.30
N GLU A 149 -20.87 0.29 19.28
CA GLU A 149 -21.55 0.25 20.58
C GLU A 149 -20.60 0.83 21.64
N LEU A 150 -20.88 2.06 22.07
CA LEU A 150 -19.98 2.86 22.89
C LEU A 150 -20.40 2.81 24.36
N SER A 151 -19.45 2.53 25.25
CA SER A 151 -19.70 2.47 26.71
C SER A 151 -19.70 3.87 27.35
N HIS A 152 -20.51 4.04 28.39
CA HIS A 152 -20.56 5.26 29.21
C HIS A 152 -19.61 5.22 30.43
N PRO A 153 -19.09 6.36 30.90
CA PRO A 153 -19.20 7.70 30.31
C PRO A 153 -18.33 7.87 29.06
N LEU A 154 -18.87 8.55 28.04
CA LEU A 154 -18.22 8.71 26.74
C LEU A 154 -17.39 10.00 26.70
N ASN A 155 -16.06 9.87 26.64
CA ASN A 155 -15.12 10.99 26.48
C ASN A 155 -14.46 10.96 25.08
N ALA A 156 -15.21 11.08 24.00
CA ALA A 156 -14.70 10.85 22.65
C ALA A 156 -15.03 11.97 21.64
N ASP A 157 -14.08 12.25 20.76
CA ASP A 157 -14.26 12.96 19.49
C ASP A 157 -14.71 11.95 18.44
N ILE A 158 -15.92 12.12 17.92
CA ILE A 158 -16.57 11.16 17.04
C ILE A 158 -16.90 11.86 15.72
N SER A 159 -16.40 11.29 14.62
CA SER A 159 -16.78 11.70 13.27
C SER A 159 -17.23 10.48 12.48
N ALA A 160 -18.46 10.51 11.98
CA ALA A 160 -19.03 9.49 11.11
C ALA A 160 -19.44 10.11 9.78
N ARG A 161 -19.08 9.46 8.68
CA ARG A 161 -19.39 9.93 7.33
C ARG A 161 -19.80 8.80 6.43
N THR A 162 -20.90 9.00 5.70
CA THR A 162 -21.31 8.14 4.60
C THR A 162 -21.54 8.97 3.34
N ARG A 163 -21.47 8.35 2.14
CA ARG A 163 -21.72 9.06 0.88
C ARG A 163 -23.13 8.81 0.35
N ASN A 164 -23.52 7.54 0.31
CA ASN A 164 -24.79 7.06 -0.23
C ASN A 164 -25.58 6.21 0.78
N GLY A 165 -25.13 6.11 2.03
CA GLY A 165 -25.82 5.40 3.11
C GLY A 165 -26.44 6.34 4.15
N ASN A 166 -26.90 5.77 5.26
CA ASN A 166 -27.55 6.50 6.36
C ASN A 166 -26.73 6.47 7.64
N ILE A 167 -26.89 7.48 8.50
CA ILE A 167 -26.34 7.49 9.85
C ILE A 167 -27.48 7.46 10.87
N ARG A 168 -27.45 6.50 11.80
CA ARG A 168 -28.28 6.46 13.01
C ARG A 168 -27.38 6.66 14.23
N SER A 169 -27.78 7.53 15.14
CA SER A 169 -27.00 7.80 16.34
C SER A 169 -27.86 8.07 17.56
N ASP A 170 -27.52 7.40 18.67
CA ASP A 170 -28.10 7.64 19.99
C ASP A 170 -27.34 8.71 20.79
N LEU A 171 -26.32 9.34 20.19
CA LEU A 171 -25.42 10.30 20.86
C LEU A 171 -26.04 11.69 21.05
N GLY A 172 -27.29 11.91 20.62
CA GLY A 172 -27.98 13.19 20.76
C GLY A 172 -27.41 14.33 19.92
N ALA A 173 -26.51 14.06 18.97
CA ALA A 173 -25.87 15.05 18.11
C ALA A 173 -26.64 15.23 16.78
N PRO A 174 -26.75 16.47 16.26
CA PRO A 174 -27.43 16.71 14.99
C PRO A 174 -26.62 16.14 13.82
N LEU A 175 -27.34 15.57 12.84
CA LEU A 175 -26.76 15.17 11.56
C LEU A 175 -26.65 16.38 10.62
N SER A 176 -25.56 16.44 9.86
CA SER A 176 -25.29 17.46 8.85
C SER A 176 -25.22 16.83 7.45
N SER A 177 -25.10 17.67 6.41
CA SER A 177 -24.99 17.23 5.01
C SER A 177 -26.12 16.28 4.58
N GLY A 178 -27.38 16.61 4.90
CA GLY A 178 -28.54 15.78 4.52
C GLY A 178 -28.68 14.46 5.28
N GLY A 179 -28.00 14.28 6.41
CA GLY A 179 -28.03 13.03 7.19
C GLY A 179 -26.78 12.15 7.03
N HIS A 180 -25.82 12.59 6.21
CA HIS A 180 -24.67 11.79 5.80
C HIS A 180 -23.38 12.07 6.57
N VAL A 181 -23.36 13.09 7.44
CA VAL A 181 -22.21 13.44 8.28
C VAL A 181 -22.66 13.68 9.72
N LEU A 182 -21.98 13.06 10.68
CA LEU A 182 -22.10 13.33 12.11
C LEU A 182 -20.73 13.69 12.66
N GLU A 183 -20.62 14.84 13.31
CA GLU A 183 -19.45 15.24 14.08
C GLU A 183 -19.93 15.66 15.46
N THR A 184 -19.37 15.02 16.50
CA THR A 184 -19.72 15.34 17.88
C THR A 184 -18.54 15.10 18.81
N ARG A 185 -18.52 15.86 19.90
CA ARG A 185 -17.61 15.66 21.02
C ARG A 185 -18.45 15.35 22.25
N SER A 186 -18.13 14.25 22.90
CA SER A 186 -18.67 13.89 24.21
C SER A 186 -17.56 13.96 25.25
N GLY A 187 -17.80 14.60 26.40
CA GLY A 187 -16.78 14.78 27.44
C GLY A 187 -15.56 15.58 26.96
N ASN A 188 -14.37 15.18 27.44
CA ASN A 188 -13.11 15.90 27.18
C ASN A 188 -12.44 15.57 25.82
N GLY A 189 -12.95 14.58 25.08
CA GLY A 189 -12.35 14.14 23.81
C GLY A 189 -11.07 13.32 23.97
N ASP A 190 -10.93 12.56 25.05
CA ASP A 190 -9.76 11.71 25.34
C ASP A 190 -9.59 10.56 24.31
N TYR A 191 -10.67 10.19 23.64
CA TYR A 191 -10.73 9.11 22.66
C TYR A 191 -11.12 9.64 21.27
N VAL A 192 -10.69 8.98 20.20
CA VAL A 192 -11.07 9.37 18.83
C VAL A 192 -11.73 8.22 18.10
N LEU A 193 -12.92 8.43 17.55
CA LEU A 193 -13.62 7.48 16.70
C LEU A 193 -13.91 8.10 15.33
N ARG A 194 -13.33 7.52 14.29
CA ARG A 194 -13.58 7.85 12.88
C ARG A 194 -14.29 6.70 12.19
N VAL A 195 -15.49 6.93 11.67
CA VAL A 195 -16.28 5.92 10.94
C VAL A 195 -16.55 6.40 9.52
N THR A 196 -16.25 5.58 8.52
CA THR A 196 -16.49 5.94 7.11
C THR A 196 -17.00 4.74 6.31
N THR A 197 -18.07 4.95 5.55
CA THR A 197 -18.56 3.98 4.56
C THR A 197 -19.03 4.68 3.28
N GLU A 198 -18.84 4.09 2.10
CA GLU A 198 -19.34 4.73 0.86
C GLU A 198 -20.84 4.49 0.69
N LYS A 199 -21.31 3.26 0.94
CA LYS A 199 -22.71 2.84 0.70
C LYS A 199 -23.45 2.24 1.90
N GLY A 200 -22.75 1.83 2.96
CA GLY A 200 -23.36 1.15 4.11
C GLY A 200 -24.04 2.08 5.11
N GLU A 201 -24.78 1.50 6.05
CA GLU A 201 -25.37 2.20 7.19
C GLU A 201 -24.36 2.33 8.34
N ILE A 202 -24.29 3.51 8.97
CA ILE A 202 -23.53 3.72 10.20
C ILE A 202 -24.51 3.79 11.37
N THR A 203 -24.33 2.91 12.38
CA THR A 203 -25.07 2.95 13.64
C THR A 203 -24.13 3.24 14.81
N LEU A 204 -24.35 4.34 15.51
CA LEU A 204 -23.64 4.73 16.73
C LEU A 204 -24.57 4.59 17.93
N ALA A 205 -24.45 3.50 18.67
CA ALA A 205 -25.32 3.19 19.81
C ALA A 205 -24.56 3.38 21.13
N LEU A 206 -25.29 3.78 22.17
CA LEU A 206 -24.77 3.86 23.53
C LEU A 206 -25.15 2.60 24.32
N ASP A 207 -24.16 1.92 24.90
CA ASP A 207 -24.42 0.76 25.76
C ASP A 207 -25.08 1.23 27.06
N SER A 208 -26.32 0.79 27.27
CA SER A 208 -27.18 1.11 28.41
C SER A 208 -27.18 -0.03 29.42
N LYS A 209 -25.98 -0.50 29.81
CA LYS A 209 -25.82 -1.32 31.01
C LYS A 209 -25.50 -0.44 32.21
N VAL A 210 -26.55 0.18 32.74
CA VAL A 210 -26.62 0.47 34.18
C VAL A 210 -27.10 -0.82 34.84
N ASN A 211 -26.21 -1.52 35.55
CA ASN A 211 -26.62 -2.39 36.63
C ASN A 211 -25.58 -2.31 37.74
N ASP A 212 -25.97 -1.58 38.77
CA ASP A 212 -25.40 -1.60 40.11
C ASP A 212 -25.53 -3.03 40.67
N GLY A 213 -24.47 -3.55 41.27
CA GLY A 213 -24.37 -4.97 41.59
C GLY A 213 -23.06 -5.31 42.29
N THR A 214 -23.04 -5.02 43.59
CA THR A 214 -22.07 -5.39 44.61
C THR A 214 -21.62 -6.85 44.62
N ALA A 215 -20.35 -7.06 45.02
CA ALA A 215 -19.67 -8.25 45.60
C ALA A 215 -18.41 -8.61 44.79
N GLU A 216 -17.26 -8.96 45.34
CA GLU A 216 -16.78 -9.13 46.71
C GLU A 216 -15.24 -9.21 46.66
N VAL A 217 -14.64 -8.97 47.82
CA VAL A 217 -13.21 -8.93 48.10
C VAL A 217 -12.55 -10.32 47.99
N SER A 218 -11.37 -10.40 47.38
CA SER A 218 -10.36 -11.40 47.76
C SER A 218 -8.96 -10.84 47.52
N GLY A 219 -8.17 -10.89 48.59
CA GLY A 219 -6.96 -10.10 48.80
C GLY A 219 -5.67 -10.65 48.17
N PRO A 220 -4.55 -9.95 48.38
CA PRO A 220 -3.28 -10.27 47.76
C PRO A 220 -2.46 -11.24 48.63
N PRO A 221 -1.67 -12.16 48.06
CA PRO A 221 -0.58 -12.77 48.79
C PRO A 221 0.64 -11.86 48.82
N ARG A 222 1.29 -11.89 49.99
CA ARG A 222 2.43 -11.13 50.48
C ARG A 222 3.72 -11.29 49.67
N SER A 223 4.44 -10.16 49.63
CA SER A 223 5.88 -9.94 49.69
C SER A 223 6.75 -11.05 50.31
N LEU A 224 7.91 -11.29 49.68
CA LEU A 224 9.19 -11.51 50.36
C LEU A 224 10.20 -10.42 49.94
N ARG A 225 10.41 -9.45 50.84
CA ARG A 225 11.67 -8.73 51.10
C ARG A 225 12.67 -9.75 51.72
N THR A 226 14.00 -9.60 51.72
CA THR A 226 14.82 -8.39 51.84
C THR A 226 16.31 -8.67 51.52
N GLU A 227 17.05 -7.57 51.32
CA GLU A 227 18.47 -7.32 51.68
C GLU A 227 19.58 -7.99 50.84
N GLY A 228 20.68 -7.31 50.49
CA GLY A 228 21.15 -5.97 50.81
C GLY A 228 22.68 -5.89 50.83
N ILE A 229 23.24 -4.95 50.04
CA ILE A 229 24.43 -4.11 50.31
C ILE A 229 25.84 -4.75 50.27
N SER A 230 26.72 -4.24 49.39
CA SER A 230 27.94 -3.46 49.77
C SER A 230 28.76 -3.06 48.52
N LYS A 231 28.96 -1.75 48.30
CA LYS A 231 30.19 -0.94 48.46
C LYS A 231 31.26 -1.11 47.36
N GLY A 232 31.67 0.02 46.79
CA GLY A 232 32.96 0.17 46.09
C GLY A 232 33.05 1.46 45.28
N ALA A 233 33.84 2.42 45.79
CA ALA A 233 34.10 3.74 45.21
C ALA A 233 35.19 3.71 44.11
N GLY A 234 35.28 4.77 43.30
CA GLY A 234 36.47 5.04 42.47
C GLY A 234 36.24 6.07 41.35
N THR A 235 36.85 7.25 41.51
CA THR A 235 36.79 8.47 40.65
C THR A 235 37.71 8.38 39.39
N PRO A 236 37.87 9.42 38.53
CA PRO A 236 37.87 9.29 37.06
C PRO A 236 39.27 9.34 36.43
N ALA A 237 39.40 8.95 35.16
CA ALA A 237 40.56 9.34 34.35
C ALA A 237 40.22 9.44 32.85
N ASN A 238 40.85 10.44 32.24
CA ASN A 238 40.68 10.97 30.89
C ASN A 238 41.88 10.57 30.00
N ARG A 239 41.69 10.49 28.68
CA ARG A 239 42.61 10.64 27.52
C ARG A 239 42.13 9.73 26.38
N THR A 240 41.57 10.26 25.31
CA THR A 240 42.25 10.89 24.14
C THR A 240 43.16 9.91 23.43
N ASP A 241 42.66 9.31 22.35
CA ASP A 241 43.45 8.97 21.17
C ASP A 241 42.63 9.39 19.95
N SER A 242 43.05 10.50 19.37
CA SER A 242 42.74 10.92 18.01
C SER A 242 43.82 10.30 17.12
N GLU A 243 43.46 9.32 16.30
CA GLU A 243 44.35 8.78 15.28
C GLU A 243 44.53 9.83 14.16
N GLU A 244 45.79 10.23 13.96
CA GLU A 244 46.23 11.01 12.80
C GLU A 244 46.14 10.15 11.53
N ILE A 245 45.48 10.68 10.50
CA ILE A 245 45.41 10.06 9.17
C ILE A 245 46.72 10.41 8.45
N SER A 246 47.50 9.41 8.07
CA SER A 246 48.74 9.54 7.29
C SER A 246 48.48 10.13 5.90
N GLU A 247 49.28 11.13 5.49
CA GLU A 247 49.39 11.61 4.11
C GLU A 247 49.78 10.44 3.19
N GLY A 248 48.81 9.87 2.48
CA GLY A 248 49.03 8.72 1.59
C GLY A 248 47.78 7.87 1.36
N ASP A 249 46.73 8.02 2.17
CA ASP A 249 45.47 7.33 1.92
C ASP A 249 44.76 7.95 0.70
N VAL A 250 44.79 7.22 -0.42
CA VAL A 250 43.87 7.44 -1.53
C VAL A 250 42.47 7.20 -0.96
N ILE A 251 41.77 8.27 -0.62
CA ILE A 251 40.36 8.20 -0.22
C ILE A 251 39.56 7.70 -1.44
N ARG A 252 39.43 6.39 -1.56
CA ARG A 252 38.36 5.78 -2.35
C ARG A 252 37.08 5.96 -1.55
N VAL A 253 36.46 7.13 -1.73
CA VAL A 253 35.08 7.34 -1.30
C VAL A 253 34.20 6.51 -2.24
N ASP A 254 33.89 5.27 -1.87
CA ASP A 254 32.70 4.60 -2.38
C ASP A 254 31.48 5.34 -1.82
N SER A 255 31.11 6.47 -2.43
CA SER A 255 29.90 7.20 -2.04
C SER A 255 28.69 6.44 -2.59
N GLN A 256 28.16 5.53 -1.79
CA GLN A 256 26.90 4.86 -2.09
C GLN A 256 25.77 5.85 -1.80
N LEU A 257 25.19 6.39 -2.87
CA LEU A 257 24.04 7.28 -2.82
C LEU A 257 22.77 6.47 -3.06
N ALA A 258 21.77 6.66 -2.20
CA ALA A 258 20.41 6.22 -2.46
C ALA A 258 19.69 7.34 -3.24
N THR A 259 19.15 6.99 -4.41
CA THR A 259 18.42 7.93 -5.30
C THR A 259 16.92 7.70 -5.18
N LEU A 260 16.16 8.79 -5.09
CA LEU A 260 14.71 8.80 -5.05
C LEU A 260 14.17 9.76 -6.10
N ASN A 261 13.36 9.24 -7.02
CA ASN A 261 12.57 10.05 -7.96
C ASN A 261 11.15 10.24 -7.40
N LEU A 262 10.67 11.48 -7.38
CA LEU A 262 9.33 11.81 -6.89
C LEU A 262 8.72 12.98 -7.67
N SER A 263 7.43 12.90 -7.97
CA SER A 263 6.62 14.00 -8.46
C SER A 263 6.10 14.82 -7.28
N VAL A 264 6.05 16.15 -7.42
CA VAL A 264 5.40 17.01 -6.42
C VAL A 264 4.16 17.62 -7.02
N ILE A 265 3.03 17.45 -6.33
CA ILE A 265 1.74 17.98 -6.76
C ILE A 265 1.13 18.89 -5.71
N ASP A 266 0.32 19.85 -6.15
CA ASP A 266 -0.51 20.67 -5.28
C ASP A 266 -1.80 19.91 -4.93
N ARG A 267 -2.10 19.78 -3.63
CA ARG A 267 -3.25 18.99 -3.15
C ARG A 267 -4.62 19.53 -3.58
N ASN A 268 -4.71 20.81 -3.93
CA ASN A 268 -5.98 21.45 -4.29
C ASN A 268 -6.25 21.32 -5.79
N THR A 269 -5.21 21.54 -6.60
CA THR A 269 -5.34 21.54 -8.07
C THR A 269 -4.95 20.20 -8.70
N ASN A 270 -4.27 19.33 -7.95
CA ASN A 270 -3.67 18.06 -8.40
C ASN A 270 -2.71 18.26 -9.59
N ARG A 271 -2.14 19.46 -9.74
CA ARG A 271 -1.14 19.82 -10.76
C ARG A 271 0.26 19.73 -10.17
N GLY A 272 1.23 19.39 -11.02
CA GLY A 272 2.63 19.41 -10.65
C GLY A 272 3.10 20.79 -10.19
N VAL A 273 3.96 20.84 -9.18
CA VAL A 273 4.54 22.08 -8.61
C VAL A 273 5.97 22.21 -9.12
N PRO A 274 6.22 23.06 -10.15
CA PRO A 274 7.56 23.32 -10.65
C PRO A 274 8.33 24.28 -9.75
N GLY A 275 9.65 24.37 -9.97
CA GLY A 275 10.50 25.42 -9.37
C GLY A 275 10.87 25.20 -7.90
N LEU A 276 10.61 24.02 -7.34
CA LEU A 276 11.06 23.69 -5.98
C LEU A 276 12.58 23.53 -5.94
N THR A 277 13.14 23.91 -4.81
CA THR A 277 14.57 23.87 -4.51
C THR A 277 14.87 22.78 -3.49
N GLN A 278 16.12 22.37 -3.34
CA GLN A 278 16.52 21.36 -2.35
C GLN A 278 16.05 21.69 -0.93
N SER A 279 16.04 22.97 -0.53
CA SER A 279 15.60 23.42 0.80
C SER A 279 14.11 23.23 1.06
N ASP A 280 13.31 22.97 0.02
CA ASP A 280 11.88 22.69 0.19
C ASP A 280 11.62 21.24 0.64
N PHE A 281 12.63 20.36 0.57
CA PHE A 281 12.51 18.93 0.84
C PHE A 281 13.17 18.53 2.16
N ARG A 282 12.48 17.68 2.92
CA ARG A 282 13.06 16.92 4.04
C ARG A 282 12.85 15.44 3.79
N LEU A 283 13.94 14.67 3.84
CA LEU A 283 13.93 13.23 3.59
C LEU A 283 14.16 12.48 4.91
N PHE A 284 13.36 11.44 5.14
CA PHE A 284 13.47 10.56 6.29
C PHE A 284 13.60 9.12 5.83
N GLU A 285 14.58 8.40 6.37
CA GLU A 285 14.73 6.95 6.23
C GLU A 285 14.42 6.30 7.58
N ASP A 286 13.42 5.42 7.62
CA ASP A 286 12.96 4.74 8.83
C ASP A 286 12.64 5.73 9.99
N GLY A 287 12.22 6.94 9.63
CA GLY A 287 11.90 8.04 10.55
C GLY A 287 13.11 8.89 10.98
N ILE A 288 14.32 8.55 10.54
CA ILE A 288 15.54 9.32 10.79
C ILE A 288 15.77 10.28 9.62
N GLU A 289 15.87 11.58 9.91
CA GLU A 289 16.13 12.59 8.90
C GLU A 289 17.51 12.38 8.25
N GLN A 290 17.53 12.47 6.92
CA GLN A 290 18.72 12.27 6.09
C GLN A 290 19.10 13.57 5.41
N ARG A 291 20.40 13.80 5.28
CA ARG A 291 20.93 14.94 4.55
C ARG A 291 20.94 14.65 3.05
N LEU A 292 20.22 15.46 2.29
CA LEU A 292 20.29 15.45 0.83
C LEU A 292 21.69 15.90 0.38
N LEU A 293 22.33 15.09 -0.46
CA LEU A 293 23.66 15.36 -1.02
C LEU A 293 23.58 15.84 -2.47
N GLN A 294 22.62 15.32 -3.24
CA GLN A 294 22.35 15.77 -4.60
C GLN A 294 20.85 16.03 -4.76
N PHE A 295 20.56 17.04 -5.58
CA PHE A 295 19.21 17.45 -5.93
C PHE A 295 19.20 17.79 -7.41
N GLU A 296 18.37 17.10 -8.18
CA GLU A 296 18.09 17.48 -9.57
C GLU A 296 16.69 18.07 -9.66
N SER A 297 16.62 19.30 -10.16
CA SER A 297 15.36 19.97 -10.42
C SER A 297 14.61 19.30 -11.58
N ALA A 298 13.31 19.57 -11.66
CA ALA A 298 12.46 19.00 -12.70
C ALA A 298 12.82 19.36 -14.15
N SER A 299 13.78 20.27 -14.36
CA SER A 299 14.28 20.69 -15.68
C SER A 299 15.25 19.72 -16.36
N ALA A 300 15.80 18.72 -15.65
CA ALA A 300 16.73 17.78 -16.26
C ALA A 300 16.08 16.94 -17.39
N PRO A 301 16.80 16.56 -18.44
CA PRO A 301 16.18 15.91 -19.58
C PRO A 301 15.92 14.41 -19.32
N PHE A 302 14.84 13.89 -19.90
CA PHE A 302 14.42 12.50 -19.74
C PHE A 302 14.75 11.61 -20.95
N ASP A 303 14.94 10.33 -20.67
CA ASP A 303 14.75 9.23 -21.61
C ASP A 303 13.38 8.61 -21.33
N LEU A 304 12.44 8.85 -22.24
CA LEU A 304 11.05 8.43 -22.15
C LEU A 304 10.87 7.16 -22.98
N ILE A 305 10.39 6.10 -22.37
CA ILE A 305 10.07 4.85 -23.05
C ILE A 305 8.55 4.72 -23.11
N LEU A 306 8.01 4.78 -24.32
CA LEU A 306 6.60 4.52 -24.56
C LEU A 306 6.42 3.02 -24.84
N LEU A 307 5.78 2.32 -23.90
CA LEU A 307 5.48 0.89 -23.99
C LEU A 307 3.99 0.72 -24.32
N ILE A 308 3.72 0.25 -25.53
CA ILE A 308 2.39 0.23 -26.14
C ILE A 308 1.91 -1.20 -26.28
N ASP A 309 0.81 -1.52 -25.64
CA ASP A 309 0.08 -2.74 -25.90
C ASP A 309 -0.69 -2.63 -27.23
N VAL A 310 -0.44 -3.56 -28.14
CA VAL A 310 -1.19 -3.70 -29.41
C VAL A 310 -1.79 -5.09 -29.56
N SER A 311 -1.79 -5.89 -28.49
CA SER A 311 -2.40 -7.21 -28.46
C SER A 311 -3.91 -7.12 -28.68
N GLY A 312 -4.45 -8.07 -29.47
CA GLY A 312 -5.89 -8.18 -29.76
C GLY A 312 -6.56 -6.96 -30.42
N SER A 313 -5.80 -5.91 -30.75
CA SER A 313 -6.36 -4.61 -31.11
C SER A 313 -6.86 -4.56 -32.55
N THR A 314 -8.03 -3.95 -32.75
CA THR A 314 -8.57 -3.73 -34.09
C THR A 314 -7.76 -2.66 -34.86
N PRO A 315 -7.82 -2.64 -36.20
CA PRO A 315 -7.16 -1.59 -36.99
C PRO A 315 -7.58 -0.17 -36.60
N ASP A 316 -8.82 0.04 -36.14
CA ASP A 316 -9.29 1.36 -35.72
C ASP A 316 -8.77 1.77 -34.34
N VAL A 317 -8.65 0.81 -33.41
CA VAL A 317 -7.98 1.04 -32.11
C VAL A 317 -6.51 1.38 -32.32
N VAL A 318 -5.81 0.66 -33.20
CA VAL A 318 -4.39 0.97 -33.52
C VAL A 318 -4.23 2.36 -34.12
N LYS A 319 -5.17 2.84 -34.95
CA LYS A 319 -5.14 4.25 -35.44
C LYS A 319 -5.22 5.24 -34.28
N LEU A 320 -6.08 5.00 -33.29
CA LEU A 320 -6.21 5.87 -32.11
C LEU A 320 -4.94 5.84 -31.25
N ILE A 321 -4.38 4.66 -31.04
CA ILE A 321 -3.09 4.46 -30.35
C ILE A 321 -1.97 5.25 -31.05
N ARG A 322 -1.85 5.12 -32.38
CA ARG A 322 -0.87 5.88 -33.18
C ARG A 322 -1.08 7.38 -33.02
N ALA A 323 -2.32 7.86 -33.16
CA ALA A 323 -2.64 9.28 -33.03
C ALA A 323 -2.25 9.83 -31.65
N ALA A 324 -2.51 9.07 -30.59
CA ALA A 324 -2.15 9.46 -29.23
C ALA A 324 -0.64 9.40 -28.97
N ALA A 325 0.06 8.38 -29.49
CA ALA A 325 1.52 8.29 -29.42
C ALA A 325 2.21 9.43 -30.17
N LEU A 326 1.66 9.87 -31.32
CA LEU A 326 2.14 11.07 -32.02
C LEU A 326 1.99 12.32 -31.15
N ARG A 327 0.86 12.48 -30.45
CA ARG A 327 0.65 13.60 -29.51
C ARG A 327 1.64 13.57 -28.35
N PHE A 328 1.96 12.38 -27.82
CA PHE A 328 3.01 12.24 -26.82
C PHE A 328 4.38 12.70 -27.34
N VAL A 329 4.74 12.29 -28.56
CA VAL A 329 6.00 12.71 -29.22
C VAL A 329 6.05 14.23 -29.42
N GLU A 330 4.92 14.85 -29.75
CA GLU A 330 4.80 16.31 -29.94
C GLU A 330 4.82 17.08 -28.61
N ALA A 331 4.19 16.55 -27.55
CA ALA A 331 4.10 17.19 -26.25
C ALA A 331 5.42 17.14 -25.47
N ALA A 332 6.24 16.11 -25.68
CA ALA A 332 7.51 15.93 -24.99
C ALA A 332 8.49 17.09 -25.25
N ARG A 333 9.24 17.49 -24.22
CA ARG A 333 10.19 18.62 -24.33
C ARG A 333 11.24 18.35 -25.41
N PRO A 334 11.77 19.37 -26.11
CA PRO A 334 12.80 19.18 -27.13
C PRO A 334 14.06 18.48 -26.64
N SER A 335 14.35 18.57 -25.33
CA SER A 335 15.48 17.93 -24.68
C SER A 335 15.25 16.46 -24.33
N ASP A 336 14.02 15.96 -24.40
CA ASP A 336 13.63 14.61 -23.97
C ASP A 336 13.75 13.61 -25.14
N ARG A 337 14.50 12.53 -24.93
CA ARG A 337 14.61 11.43 -25.90
C ARG A 337 13.45 10.48 -25.72
N ILE A 338 12.93 9.94 -26.82
CA ILE A 338 11.82 8.99 -26.77
C ILE A 338 12.25 7.68 -27.45
N GLY A 339 12.03 6.56 -26.77
CA GLY A 339 12.04 5.21 -27.34
C GLY A 339 10.61 4.67 -27.40
N ILE A 340 10.35 3.80 -28.37
CA ILE A 340 9.01 3.22 -28.59
C ILE A 340 9.15 1.70 -28.66
N ILE A 341 8.36 1.03 -27.84
CA ILE A 341 8.23 -0.42 -27.80
C ILE A 341 6.76 -0.76 -27.92
N SER A 342 6.42 -1.67 -28.82
CA SER A 342 5.09 -2.27 -28.90
C SER A 342 5.17 -3.73 -28.49
N PHE A 343 4.09 -4.30 -27.95
CA PHE A 343 4.05 -5.73 -27.67
C PHE A 343 2.70 -6.36 -28.01
N ALA A 344 2.78 -7.60 -28.50
CA ALA A 344 1.71 -8.56 -28.63
C ALA A 344 2.39 -9.94 -28.61
N GLY A 345 2.31 -10.62 -27.47
CA GLY A 345 3.09 -11.82 -27.14
C GLY A 345 4.56 -11.53 -26.83
N HIS A 346 5.23 -10.70 -27.63
CA HIS A 346 6.66 -10.38 -27.47
C HIS A 346 6.91 -8.88 -27.68
N PRO A 347 7.85 -8.27 -26.94
CA PRO A 347 8.21 -6.87 -27.12
C PRO A 347 8.99 -6.66 -28.43
N THR A 348 8.62 -5.61 -29.16
CA THR A 348 9.27 -5.17 -30.40
C THR A 348 9.71 -3.74 -30.23
N VAL A 349 11.01 -3.47 -30.42
CA VAL A 349 11.55 -2.11 -30.40
C VAL A 349 11.23 -1.43 -31.73
N ASN A 350 10.18 -0.61 -31.78
CA ASN A 350 9.84 0.16 -32.99
C ASN A 350 10.81 1.31 -33.20
N SER A 351 11.32 1.91 -32.12
CA SER A 351 12.34 2.95 -32.17
C SER A 351 13.26 2.89 -30.96
N PRO A 352 14.60 2.93 -31.14
CA PRO A 352 15.51 3.25 -30.05
C PRO A 352 15.28 4.69 -29.57
N VAL A 353 15.84 5.02 -28.40
CA VAL A 353 15.76 6.38 -27.83
C VAL A 353 16.41 7.41 -28.77
N THR A 354 15.65 8.43 -29.16
CA THR A 354 16.15 9.49 -30.06
C THR A 354 15.51 10.84 -29.76
N LEU A 355 16.20 11.92 -30.14
CA LEU A 355 15.66 13.28 -30.17
C LEU A 355 14.94 13.60 -31.50
N ASP A 356 15.13 12.75 -32.53
CA ASP A 356 14.59 12.99 -33.86
C ASP A 356 13.08 12.70 -33.91
N ARG A 357 12.29 13.78 -33.86
CA ARG A 357 10.83 13.72 -33.88
C ARG A 357 10.26 13.20 -35.19
N GLU A 358 10.92 13.44 -36.33
CA GLU A 358 10.46 12.96 -37.63
C GLU A 358 10.68 11.45 -37.79
N VAL A 359 11.80 10.94 -37.28
CA VAL A 359 12.01 9.49 -37.17
C VAL A 359 10.92 8.88 -36.28
N LEU A 360 10.67 9.46 -35.10
CA LEU A 360 9.63 8.95 -34.19
C LEU A 360 8.24 8.96 -34.83
N ARG A 361 7.84 10.06 -35.49
CA ARG A 361 6.57 10.15 -36.23
C ARG A 361 6.44 9.03 -37.26
N ARG A 362 7.48 8.80 -38.07
CA ARG A 362 7.49 7.70 -39.05
C ARG A 362 7.40 6.32 -38.40
N ARG A 363 8.12 6.09 -37.29
CA ARG A 363 8.09 4.82 -36.56
C ARG A 363 6.72 4.55 -35.93
N VAL A 364 6.10 5.55 -35.32
CA VAL A 364 4.73 5.44 -34.76
C VAL A 364 3.74 5.10 -35.87
N ASN A 365 3.80 5.79 -37.00
CA ASN A 365 2.89 5.53 -38.12
C ASN A 365 3.03 4.12 -38.72
N GLY A 366 4.19 3.48 -38.55
CA GLY A 366 4.46 2.11 -38.98
C GLY A 366 4.09 1.02 -37.96
N ILE A 367 3.48 1.35 -36.81
CA ILE A 367 3.06 0.34 -35.82
C ILE A 367 1.82 -0.39 -36.33
N GLU A 368 1.95 -1.58 -36.86
CA GLU A 368 0.83 -2.39 -37.38
C GLU A 368 0.05 -3.10 -36.28
N THR A 369 -1.16 -3.56 -36.61
CA THR A 369 -1.94 -4.46 -35.74
C THR A 369 -1.18 -5.76 -35.56
N ALA A 370 -1.16 -6.28 -34.34
CA ALA A 370 -0.55 -7.57 -34.05
C ALA A 370 -1.57 -8.48 -33.35
N THR A 371 -1.58 -9.74 -33.76
CA THR A 371 -2.32 -10.81 -33.10
C THR A 371 -1.37 -11.55 -32.17
N GLY A 372 -1.72 -11.66 -30.89
CA GLY A 372 -0.93 -12.39 -29.91
C GLY A 372 -1.42 -12.11 -28.50
N ASP A 373 -0.98 -12.95 -27.56
CA ASP A 373 -1.39 -12.87 -26.16
C ASP A 373 -0.80 -11.65 -25.45
N THR A 374 -1.44 -11.19 -24.40
CA THR A 374 -0.96 -10.06 -23.61
C THR A 374 0.07 -10.54 -22.59
N LYS A 375 1.37 -10.39 -22.91
CA LYS A 375 2.51 -10.64 -21.99
C LYS A 375 3.08 -9.33 -21.44
N ALA A 376 2.26 -8.65 -20.66
CA ALA A 376 2.53 -7.31 -20.15
C ALA A 376 3.74 -7.27 -19.21
N TYR A 377 3.91 -8.26 -18.33
CA TYR A 377 5.04 -8.28 -17.39
C TYR A 377 6.36 -8.56 -18.08
N ASP A 378 6.39 -9.49 -19.04
CA ASP A 378 7.59 -9.77 -19.83
C ASP A 378 8.00 -8.54 -20.67
N ALA A 379 7.02 -7.81 -21.24
CA ALA A 379 7.28 -6.59 -22.00
C ALA A 379 7.79 -5.44 -21.12
N LEU A 380 7.27 -5.31 -19.91
CA LEU A 380 7.74 -4.33 -18.94
C LEU A 380 9.16 -4.66 -18.44
N ASP A 381 9.44 -5.92 -18.09
CA ASP A 381 10.79 -6.36 -17.71
C ASP A 381 11.82 -6.16 -18.83
N PHE A 382 11.42 -6.43 -20.08
CA PHE A 382 12.24 -6.10 -21.25
C PHE A 382 12.53 -4.60 -21.31
N SER A 383 11.54 -3.74 -21.08
CA SER A 383 11.70 -2.28 -21.10
C SER A 383 12.64 -1.80 -19.98
N LEU A 384 12.48 -2.36 -18.77
CA LEU A 384 13.37 -2.11 -17.64
C LEU A 384 14.82 -2.47 -17.95
N THR A 385 15.06 -3.58 -18.65
CA THR A 385 16.44 -4.08 -18.85
C THR A 385 17.10 -3.60 -20.14
N HIS A 386 16.34 -3.42 -21.22
CA HIS A 386 16.87 -3.15 -22.56
C HIS A 386 17.42 -1.73 -22.70
N PHE A 387 16.67 -0.73 -22.20
CA PHE A 387 17.02 0.68 -22.37
C PHE A 387 17.99 1.21 -21.30
N LEU A 388 18.11 0.51 -20.17
CA LEU A 388 19.12 0.81 -19.14
C LEU A 388 20.53 0.33 -19.53
N LYS A 389 20.68 -0.58 -20.50
CA LYS A 389 21.97 -1.18 -20.88
C LYS A 389 22.87 -0.33 -21.79
N GLY A 390 22.53 0.94 -22.07
CA GLY A 390 23.31 1.80 -22.98
C GLY A 390 23.41 3.27 -22.59
N THR A 391 22.72 3.69 -21.53
CA THR A 391 22.67 5.09 -21.09
C THR A 391 23.77 5.36 -20.06
N LYS A 392 24.75 6.20 -20.43
CA LYS A 392 25.69 6.77 -19.46
C LYS A 392 24.91 7.70 -18.51
N ASN A 393 24.50 7.15 -17.38
CA ASN A 393 24.16 7.68 -16.04
C ASN A 393 23.89 9.20 -15.81
N THR A 394 23.37 9.93 -16.80
CA THR A 394 23.19 11.41 -16.72
C THR A 394 21.79 11.86 -17.09
N ARG A 395 20.90 10.95 -17.46
CA ARG A 395 19.53 11.25 -17.90
C ARG A 395 18.55 10.40 -17.15
N ARG A 396 17.45 11.03 -16.75
CA ARG A 396 16.40 10.39 -15.94
C ARG A 396 15.56 9.51 -16.85
N THR A 397 15.18 8.33 -16.38
CA THR A 397 14.40 7.39 -17.19
C THR A 397 12.96 7.36 -16.70
N ALA A 398 12.01 7.42 -17.64
CA ALA A 398 10.61 7.15 -17.34
C ALA A 398 10.02 6.17 -18.36
N ILE A 399 9.22 5.24 -17.87
CA ILE A 399 8.45 4.31 -18.70
C ILE A 399 6.99 4.71 -18.62
N VAL A 400 6.34 4.83 -19.76
CA VAL A 400 4.91 5.09 -19.90
C VAL A 400 4.31 3.86 -20.56
N MET A 401 3.69 3.01 -19.75
CA MET A 401 3.05 1.79 -20.21
C MET A 401 1.56 2.04 -20.45
N MET A 402 1.07 1.64 -21.62
CA MET A 402 -0.35 1.70 -21.98
C MET A 402 -0.83 0.30 -22.32
N SER A 403 -1.84 -0.18 -21.59
CA SER A 403 -2.42 -1.53 -21.70
C SER A 403 -3.78 -1.56 -21.02
N ASP A 404 -4.59 -2.60 -21.26
CA ASP A 404 -5.77 -2.92 -20.47
C ASP A 404 -5.44 -3.71 -19.19
N GLY A 405 -4.17 -4.15 -19.05
CA GLY A 405 -3.65 -4.83 -17.87
C GLY A 405 -4.02 -6.31 -17.80
N LEU A 406 -4.65 -6.86 -18.84
CA LEU A 406 -5.11 -8.24 -18.92
C LEU A 406 -3.97 -9.18 -19.32
N ASP A 407 -2.92 -9.27 -18.50
CA ASP A 407 -1.88 -10.28 -18.73
C ASP A 407 -2.49 -11.69 -18.72
N GLY A 408 -2.14 -12.54 -19.69
CA GLY A 408 -2.66 -13.91 -19.78
C GLY A 408 -2.35 -14.78 -18.54
N SER A 409 -1.47 -14.32 -17.64
CA SER A 409 -1.23 -15.00 -16.36
C SER A 409 -2.33 -14.72 -15.33
N ILE A 410 -3.28 -13.84 -15.62
CA ILE A 410 -4.43 -13.53 -14.76
C ILE A 410 -5.50 -14.60 -14.98
N GLN A 411 -6.01 -15.16 -13.88
CA GLN A 411 -7.09 -16.14 -13.95
C GLN A 411 -8.33 -15.51 -14.60
N GLY A 412 -8.86 -16.15 -15.63
CA GLY A 412 -10.02 -15.67 -16.37
C GLY A 412 -9.68 -14.84 -17.62
N VAL A 413 -8.39 -14.65 -17.93
CA VAL A 413 -7.89 -14.15 -19.22
C VAL A 413 -7.52 -15.35 -20.09
N GLN A 414 -7.90 -15.32 -21.38
CA GLN A 414 -7.48 -16.34 -22.35
C GLN A 414 -6.13 -15.98 -22.98
N GLY A 415 -5.34 -17.00 -23.31
CA GLY A 415 -4.02 -16.84 -23.94
C GLY A 415 -2.85 -17.19 -23.02
N ASP A 416 -1.65 -17.28 -23.58
CA ASP A 416 -0.45 -17.53 -22.78
C ASP A 416 -0.03 -16.26 -22.02
N GLY A 417 0.11 -16.38 -20.70
CA GLY A 417 0.60 -15.30 -19.83
C GLY A 417 2.09 -14.99 -19.94
N SER A 418 2.49 -13.91 -19.27
CA SER A 418 3.90 -13.63 -19.00
C SER A 418 4.56 -14.78 -18.24
N LYS A 419 5.84 -15.03 -18.54
CA LYS A 419 6.65 -16.01 -17.80
C LYS A 419 7.04 -15.47 -16.43
N LEU A 420 7.24 -14.15 -16.33
CA LEU A 420 7.58 -13.49 -15.08
C LEU A 420 6.35 -13.37 -14.17
N PRO A 421 6.36 -13.95 -12.95
CA PRO A 421 5.24 -13.81 -12.03
C PRO A 421 5.07 -12.36 -11.57
N TYR A 422 3.82 -11.95 -11.37
CA TYR A 422 3.48 -10.58 -10.95
C TYR A 422 4.25 -10.09 -9.73
N GLY A 423 4.42 -10.93 -8.69
CA GLY A 423 5.16 -10.54 -7.49
C GLY A 423 6.65 -10.24 -7.75
N GLU A 424 7.27 -10.94 -8.68
CA GLU A 424 8.65 -10.68 -9.09
C GLU A 424 8.73 -9.41 -9.95
N MET A 425 7.80 -9.23 -10.90
CA MET A 425 7.65 -8.00 -11.68
C MET A 425 7.53 -6.77 -10.77
N LEU A 426 6.65 -6.83 -9.77
CA LEU A 426 6.46 -5.75 -8.81
C LEU A 426 7.74 -5.44 -8.02
N SER A 427 8.52 -6.47 -7.68
CA SER A 427 9.80 -6.30 -6.99
C SER A 427 10.81 -5.58 -7.88
N ARG A 428 10.89 -5.93 -9.17
CA ARG A 428 11.73 -5.26 -10.17
C ARG A 428 11.32 -3.81 -10.41
N VAL A 429 10.03 -3.52 -10.44
CA VAL A 429 9.52 -2.14 -10.52
C VAL A 429 9.93 -1.32 -9.29
N ARG A 430 9.91 -1.91 -8.09
CA ARG A 430 10.39 -1.24 -6.86
C ARG A 430 11.89 -0.93 -6.92
N GLU A 431 12.68 -1.76 -7.58
CA GLU A 431 14.13 -1.57 -7.74
C GLU A 431 14.50 -0.65 -8.91
N PHE A 432 13.60 -0.44 -9.87
CA PHE A 432 13.85 0.36 -11.07
C PHE A 432 14.25 1.82 -10.78
N ASP A 433 15.45 2.25 -11.15
CA ASP A 433 15.90 3.64 -10.97
C ASP A 433 15.32 4.58 -12.05
N GLY A 434 14.01 4.81 -11.95
CA GLY A 434 13.25 5.66 -12.85
C GLY A 434 11.82 5.84 -12.34
N VAL A 435 10.94 6.34 -13.21
CA VAL A 435 9.51 6.52 -12.91
C VAL A 435 8.66 5.67 -13.86
N LEU A 436 7.72 4.89 -13.32
CA LEU A 436 6.76 4.11 -14.11
C LEU A 436 5.37 4.75 -14.06
N TYR A 437 4.86 5.16 -15.22
CA TYR A 437 3.48 5.57 -15.42
C TYR A 437 2.71 4.46 -16.12
N THR A 438 1.47 4.22 -15.69
CA THR A 438 0.59 3.25 -16.33
C THR A 438 -0.71 3.94 -16.78
N LEU A 439 -1.10 3.71 -18.02
CA LEU A 439 -2.32 4.22 -18.63
C LEU A 439 -3.22 3.01 -18.90
N TRP A 440 -4.27 2.88 -18.11
CA TRP A 440 -5.24 1.81 -18.26
C TRP A 440 -6.28 2.18 -19.33
N LEU A 441 -6.39 1.32 -20.35
CA LEU A 441 -7.39 1.41 -21.39
C LEU A 441 -8.59 0.55 -21.03
N ASN A 442 -9.80 1.13 -21.03
CA ASN A 442 -11.00 0.34 -20.87
C ASN A 442 -11.36 -0.41 -22.16
N THR A 443 -11.02 -1.70 -22.25
CA THR A 443 -11.41 -2.58 -23.35
C THR A 443 -12.65 -3.42 -23.03
N GLU A 444 -13.28 -3.23 -21.86
CA GLU A 444 -14.48 -3.98 -21.42
C GLU A 444 -15.66 -3.84 -22.41
N TYR A 445 -15.78 -2.67 -23.05
CA TYR A 445 -16.82 -2.40 -24.07
C TYR A 445 -16.55 -3.05 -25.43
N GLU A 446 -15.31 -3.46 -25.70
CA GLU A 446 -14.89 -4.10 -26.96
C GLU A 446 -14.90 -5.63 -26.88
N ALA A 447 -15.11 -6.20 -25.69
CA ALA A 447 -15.34 -7.63 -25.50
C ALA A 447 -16.67 -8.02 -26.15
N LEU A 448 -16.62 -8.32 -27.45
CA LEU A 448 -17.77 -8.74 -28.26
C LEU A 448 -18.42 -10.05 -27.77
N ASN A 449 -17.83 -10.72 -26.78
CA ASN A 449 -18.38 -11.92 -26.15
C ASN A 449 -18.14 -11.93 -24.62
N PRO A 450 -19.19 -11.98 -23.78
CA PRO A 450 -19.09 -12.10 -22.30
C PRO A 450 -18.39 -13.38 -21.79
N LEU A 451 -17.98 -14.26 -22.69
CA LEU A 451 -17.31 -15.54 -22.41
C LEU A 451 -15.79 -15.48 -22.52
N ASP A 452 -15.22 -14.39 -23.06
CA ASP A 452 -13.78 -14.33 -23.40
C ASP A 452 -12.91 -13.78 -22.27
N THR A 453 -13.44 -12.97 -21.36
CA THR A 453 -12.72 -12.49 -20.17
C THR A 453 -13.70 -12.20 -19.03
N GLN A 454 -13.42 -12.71 -17.83
CA GLN A 454 -14.27 -12.49 -16.66
C GLN A 454 -14.14 -11.05 -16.14
N PRO A 455 -15.22 -10.38 -15.67
CA PRO A 455 -15.14 -9.04 -15.07
C PRO A 455 -14.09 -8.94 -13.96
N GLU A 456 -13.93 -10.01 -13.17
CA GLU A 456 -12.92 -10.10 -12.13
C GLU A 456 -11.48 -9.98 -12.65
N ALA A 457 -11.22 -10.39 -13.90
CA ALA A 457 -9.89 -10.26 -14.50
C ALA A 457 -9.55 -8.79 -14.83
N PHE A 458 -10.54 -8.00 -15.24
CA PHE A 458 -10.38 -6.55 -15.44
C PHE A 458 -10.06 -5.84 -14.12
N ASP A 459 -10.76 -6.19 -13.03
CA ASP A 459 -10.48 -5.65 -11.70
C ASP A 459 -9.05 -5.97 -11.24
N ILE A 460 -8.60 -7.21 -11.46
CA ILE A 460 -7.23 -7.64 -11.15
C ILE A 460 -6.21 -6.88 -12.00
N GLY A 461 -6.43 -6.79 -13.32
CA GLY A 461 -5.54 -6.07 -14.25
C GLY A 461 -5.42 -4.59 -13.88
N TYR A 462 -6.56 -3.95 -13.58
CA TYR A 462 -6.64 -2.56 -13.13
C TYR A 462 -5.82 -2.33 -11.85
N GLU A 463 -6.05 -3.12 -10.80
CA GLU A 463 -5.34 -2.97 -9.53
C GLU A 463 -3.84 -3.26 -9.67
N ARG A 464 -3.45 -4.24 -10.50
CA ARG A 464 -2.02 -4.54 -10.75
C ARG A 464 -1.32 -3.40 -11.49
N MET A 465 -1.94 -2.81 -12.51
CA MET A 465 -1.38 -1.65 -13.21
C MET A 465 -1.22 -0.44 -12.27
N LYS A 466 -2.18 -0.24 -11.39
CA LYS A 466 -2.14 0.81 -10.38
C LYS A 466 -1.03 0.58 -9.36
N GLU A 467 -0.93 -0.61 -8.80
CA GLU A 467 0.11 -0.98 -7.84
C GLU A 467 1.51 -0.87 -8.47
N MET A 468 1.69 -1.26 -9.74
CA MET A 468 2.96 -1.08 -10.44
C MET A 468 3.34 0.40 -10.62
N ALA A 469 2.41 1.27 -11.02
CA ALA A 469 2.72 2.70 -11.12
C ALA A 469 3.12 3.30 -9.76
N GLU A 470 2.37 2.98 -8.69
CA GLU A 470 2.66 3.44 -7.34
C GLU A 470 4.03 2.93 -6.85
N ALA A 471 4.32 1.64 -7.06
CA ALA A 471 5.59 1.03 -6.70
C ALA A 471 6.78 1.60 -7.49
N GLY A 472 6.55 1.98 -8.75
CA GLY A 472 7.53 2.63 -9.62
C GLY A 472 7.64 4.14 -9.41
N GLY A 473 6.93 4.71 -8.43
CA GLY A 473 6.97 6.12 -8.08
C GLY A 473 6.27 7.05 -9.07
N GLY A 474 5.48 6.53 -10.01
CA GLY A 474 4.71 7.31 -10.97
C GLY A 474 3.22 7.35 -10.63
N VAL A 475 2.41 7.60 -11.66
CA VAL A 475 0.95 7.79 -11.53
C VAL A 475 0.21 6.82 -12.45
N PHE A 476 -0.88 6.28 -11.92
CA PHE A 476 -1.88 5.53 -12.67
C PHE A 476 -2.90 6.49 -13.29
N TYR A 477 -3.09 6.41 -14.61
CA TYR A 477 -4.13 7.15 -15.30
C TYR A 477 -5.18 6.20 -15.87
N ARG A 478 -6.43 6.40 -15.45
CA ARG A 478 -7.58 5.75 -16.06
C ARG A 478 -8.00 6.50 -17.33
N VAL A 479 -8.09 5.80 -18.45
CA VAL A 479 -8.60 6.32 -19.71
C VAL A 479 -9.93 5.62 -20.01
N GLU A 480 -11.04 6.30 -19.72
CA GLU A 480 -12.39 5.72 -19.91
C GLU A 480 -12.74 5.54 -21.38
N ARG A 481 -12.27 6.44 -22.25
CA ARG A 481 -12.51 6.40 -23.69
C ARG A 481 -11.21 6.60 -24.45
N LEU A 482 -11.02 5.84 -25.53
CA LEU A 482 -9.83 5.92 -26.37
C LEU A 482 -9.57 7.35 -26.93
N GLN A 483 -10.62 8.17 -27.09
CA GLN A 483 -10.45 9.57 -27.53
C GLN A 483 -9.77 10.46 -26.47
N ASP A 484 -9.87 10.10 -25.19
CA ASP A 484 -9.28 10.87 -24.08
C ASP A 484 -7.78 10.54 -23.88
N LEU A 485 -7.25 9.56 -24.64
CA LEU A 485 -5.88 9.08 -24.52
C LEU A 485 -4.83 10.16 -24.81
N ALA A 486 -5.08 11.04 -25.79
CA ALA A 486 -4.18 12.15 -26.08
C ALA A 486 -4.02 13.08 -24.86
N GLY A 487 -5.11 13.43 -24.18
CA GLY A 487 -5.09 14.25 -22.98
C GLY A 487 -4.46 13.54 -21.76
N ALA A 488 -4.50 12.20 -21.71
CA ALA A 488 -3.76 11.44 -20.71
C ALA A 488 -2.24 11.56 -20.92
N TYR A 489 -1.76 11.42 -22.16
CA TYR A 489 -0.34 11.59 -22.47
C TYR A 489 0.18 13.01 -22.20
N GLU A 490 -0.60 14.04 -22.53
CA GLU A 490 -0.23 15.42 -22.20
C GLU A 490 -0.09 15.63 -20.69
N ARG A 491 -0.97 15.02 -19.88
CA ARG A 491 -0.85 15.03 -18.42
C ARG A 491 0.40 14.30 -17.93
N VAL A 492 0.73 13.14 -18.51
CA VAL A 492 1.96 12.40 -18.18
C VAL A 492 3.20 13.28 -18.45
N VAL A 493 3.26 13.93 -19.61
CA VAL A 493 4.37 14.82 -19.98
C VAL A 493 4.46 16.02 -19.03
N ALA A 494 3.32 16.61 -18.66
CA ALA A 494 3.29 17.69 -17.68
C ALA A 494 3.81 17.23 -16.31
N ASP A 495 3.41 16.04 -15.86
CA ASP A 495 3.83 15.47 -14.58
C ASP A 495 5.33 15.11 -14.58
N LEU A 496 5.85 14.57 -15.69
CA LEU A 496 7.29 14.37 -15.92
C LEU A 496 8.09 15.68 -15.86
N GLY A 497 7.45 16.81 -16.20
CA GLY A 497 7.99 18.15 -16.03
C GLY A 497 8.12 18.60 -14.57
N THR A 498 7.65 17.80 -13.61
CA THR A 498 7.61 18.12 -12.16
C THR A 498 8.17 17.00 -11.28
N VAL A 499 8.93 16.07 -11.88
CA VAL A 499 9.66 15.03 -11.16
C VAL A 499 11.01 15.59 -10.68
N TYR A 500 11.30 15.41 -9.40
CA TYR A 500 12.55 15.77 -8.74
C TYR A 500 13.31 14.50 -8.38
N SER A 501 14.64 14.56 -8.48
CA SER A 501 15.52 13.46 -8.08
C SER A 501 16.33 13.89 -6.86
N LEU A 502 16.20 13.12 -5.79
CA LEU A 502 16.88 13.34 -4.52
C LEU A 502 17.91 12.24 -4.33
N ALA A 503 19.17 12.59 -4.08
CA ALA A 503 20.15 11.61 -3.66
C ALA A 503 20.68 11.94 -2.26
N TYR A 504 20.76 10.93 -1.41
CA TYR A 504 21.32 11.05 -0.07
C TYR A 504 22.22 9.87 0.23
N GLN A 505 23.13 10.04 1.18
CA GLN A 505 23.87 8.92 1.73
C GLN A 505 23.13 8.41 2.96
N PRO A 506 22.65 7.15 2.96
CA PRO A 506 21.95 6.61 4.12
C PRO A 506 22.85 6.61 5.37
N THR A 507 22.32 7.10 6.50
CA THR A 507 23.01 7.00 7.79
C THR A 507 23.20 5.55 8.22
N ASN A 508 22.27 4.67 7.85
CA ASN A 508 22.43 3.23 8.00
C ASN A 508 23.21 2.67 6.80
N ARG A 509 24.43 2.16 7.02
CA ARG A 509 25.27 1.61 5.93
C ARG A 509 25.16 0.08 5.78
N THR A 510 24.35 -0.58 6.60
CA THR A 510 24.23 -2.05 6.61
C THR A 510 23.39 -2.54 5.44
N ARG A 511 23.95 -3.43 4.60
CA ARG A 511 23.25 -4.09 3.50
C ARG A 511 22.74 -5.45 3.93
N ASP A 512 21.58 -5.44 4.59
CA ASP A 512 20.95 -6.64 5.12
C ASP A 512 19.78 -7.14 4.25
N GLY A 513 19.62 -6.58 3.05
CA GLY A 513 18.51 -6.89 2.14
C GLY A 513 17.14 -6.48 2.70
N LYS A 514 17.08 -5.70 3.79
CA LYS A 514 15.82 -5.27 4.37
C LYS A 514 15.29 -4.03 3.67
N TRP A 515 13.96 -3.92 3.70
CA TRP A 515 13.25 -2.73 3.24
C TRP A 515 13.55 -1.53 4.17
N ARG A 516 13.93 -0.42 3.56
CA ARG A 516 14.12 0.88 4.20
C ARG A 516 13.01 1.81 3.76
N ALA A 517 12.17 2.23 4.70
CA ALA A 517 11.05 3.10 4.38
C ALA A 517 11.53 4.54 4.21
N VAL A 518 11.23 5.15 3.06
CA VAL A 518 11.58 6.53 2.77
C VAL A 518 10.33 7.39 2.78
N ARG A 519 10.39 8.52 3.50
CA ARG A 519 9.33 9.53 3.54
C ARG A 519 9.93 10.88 3.17
N VAL A 520 9.31 11.56 2.22
CA VAL A 520 9.67 12.93 1.86
C VAL A 520 8.54 13.86 2.28
N THR A 521 8.88 14.93 2.98
CA THR A 521 7.95 16.00 3.34
C THR A 521 8.42 17.31 2.72
N LEU A 522 7.46 18.15 2.35
CA LEU A 522 7.71 19.45 1.75
C LEU A 522 7.43 20.58 2.75
N ASN A 523 8.22 21.65 2.68
CA ASN A 523 8.03 22.86 3.49
C ASN A 523 6.88 23.76 2.97
N GLN A 524 6.20 23.35 1.89
CA GLN A 524 5.03 24.05 1.36
C GLN A 524 3.71 23.38 1.80
N PRO A 525 2.77 24.12 2.42
CA PRO A 525 1.57 23.54 3.00
C PRO A 525 0.61 22.85 2.02
N SER A 526 0.58 23.23 0.74
CA SER A 526 -0.30 22.61 -0.26
C SER A 526 0.39 21.49 -1.05
N ALA A 527 1.72 21.46 -1.06
CA ALA A 527 2.49 20.52 -1.87
C ALA A 527 2.57 19.13 -1.21
N VAL A 528 2.53 18.08 -2.04
CA VAL A 528 2.60 16.69 -1.63
C VAL A 528 3.57 15.95 -2.54
N ALA A 529 4.57 15.29 -1.95
CA ALA A 529 5.48 14.42 -2.66
C ALA A 529 4.81 13.07 -2.94
N ARG A 530 4.82 12.64 -4.19
CA ARG A 530 4.41 11.31 -4.66
C ARG A 530 5.62 10.64 -5.28
N GLY A 531 5.95 9.44 -4.81
CA GLY A 531 7.13 8.71 -5.28
C GLY A 531 7.30 7.44 -4.47
N LYS A 532 8.43 6.76 -4.67
CA LYS A 532 8.69 5.51 -3.96
C LYS A 532 8.67 5.68 -2.45
N HIS A 533 8.08 4.72 -1.76
CA HIS A 533 7.97 4.71 -0.30
C HIS A 533 9.15 4.04 0.41
N GLY A 534 10.18 3.63 -0.34
CA GLY A 534 11.35 2.95 0.19
C GLY A 534 12.12 2.16 -0.87
N TYR A 535 13.14 1.44 -0.42
CA TYR A 535 14.01 0.59 -1.24
C TYR A 535 14.59 -0.54 -0.38
N TYR A 536 15.14 -1.58 -1.01
CA TYR A 536 15.83 -2.67 -0.31
C TYR A 536 17.34 -2.37 -0.20
N ALA A 537 17.92 -2.64 0.97
CA ALA A 537 19.32 -2.43 1.28
C ALA A 537 20.21 -3.57 0.75
N ASN A 538 20.37 -3.66 -0.56
CA ASN A 538 21.10 -4.73 -1.25
C ASN A 538 22.62 -4.51 -1.35
#